data_AF-A0A841KLF1-F1
#
_entry.id   AF-A0A841KLF1-F1
#
_cell.length_a   1.000
_cell.length_b   1.000
_cell.length_c   1.000
_cell.angle_alpha   90.00
_cell.angle_beta   90.00
_cell.angle_gamma   90.00
#
_symmetry.space_group_name_H-M   'P 1'
#
loop_
_entity.id
_entity.type
_entity.pdbx_description
1 polymer ?
#
loop_
_entity_poly.entity_id
_entity_poly.type
_entity_poly.pdbx_seq_one_letter_code
_entity_poly.pdbx_strand_id
1 'polypeptide(L)' 'MKVATVEQFKVLEFIKQNFEVEKVSLELLNRYSIKVTDKTGQSLVFKYSENTILWEQGGSL' A
#
# COMPACT_ATOMS: atom_id res chain seq x y z
N MET A 1 -5.50 2.68 9.75
CA MET A 1 -5.10 1.30 10.13
C MET A 1 -3.81 1.34 10.97
N LYS A 2 -3.57 0.34 11.82
CA LYS A 2 -2.27 0.15 12.52
C LYS A 2 -1.41 -0.81 11.70
N VAL A 3 -0.13 -0.49 11.51
CA VAL A 3 0.85 -1.33 10.80
C VAL A 3 1.76 -2.08 11.77
N ALA A 4 2.42 -3.13 11.29
CA ALA A 4 3.26 -3.99 12.12
C ALA A 4 4.77 -3.68 12.01
N THR A 5 5.21 -3.05 10.92
CA THR A 5 6.64 -2.81 10.66
C THR A 5 6.94 -1.36 10.27
N VAL A 6 8.21 -0.96 10.40
CA VAL A 6 8.70 0.35 9.97
C VAL A 6 8.56 0.49 8.45
N GLU A 7 8.77 -0.58 7.71
CA GLU A 7 8.64 -0.62 6.25
C GLU A 7 7.18 -0.38 5.83
N GLN A 8 6.22 -1.06 6.45
CA GLN A 8 4.80 -0.79 6.23
C GLN A 8 4.41 0.63 6.67
N PHE A 9 5.00 1.17 7.74
CA PHE A 9 4.76 2.55 8.16
C PHE A 9 5.19 3.54 7.07
N LYS A 10 6.38 3.36 6.49
CA LYS A 10 6.86 4.19 5.38
C LYS A 10 5.94 4.10 4.15
N VAL A 11 5.47 2.90 3.82
CA VAL A 11 4.49 2.70 2.74
C VAL A 11 3.17 3.41 3.05
N LEU A 12 2.66 3.29 4.27
CA LEU A 12 1.40 3.92 4.68
C LEU A 12 1.49 5.45 4.64
N GLU A 13 2.59 6.03 5.10
CA GLU A 13 2.80 7.48 5.03
C GLU A 13 2.86 7.98 3.58
N PHE A 14 3.54 7.24 2.69
CA PHE A 14 3.52 7.52 1.26
C PHE A 14 2.09 7.48 0.69
N ILE A 15 1.30 6.45 1.02
CA ILE A 15 -0.08 6.34 0.56
C ILE A 15 -0.92 7.53 1.05
N LYS A 16 -0.84 7.90 2.33
CA LYS A 16 -1.58 9.04 2.89
C LYS A 16 -1.26 10.38 2.24
N GLN A 17 -0.03 10.56 1.75
CA GLN A 17 0.40 11.79 1.07
C GLN A 17 -0.08 11.87 -0.38
N ASN A 18 -0.32 10.72 -1.03
CA ASN A 18 -0.61 10.65 -2.46
C ASN A 18 -2.06 10.23 -2.78
N PHE A 19 -2.78 9.65 -1.83
CA PHE A 19 -4.12 9.13 -2.02
C PHE A 19 -5.08 9.65 -0.95
N GLU A 20 -6.33 9.88 -1.36
CA GLU A 20 -7.43 10.08 -0.44
C GLU A 20 -7.76 8.74 0.25
N VAL A 21 -7.16 8.50 1.42
CA VAL A 21 -7.29 7.22 2.15
C VAL A 21 -8.72 6.85 2.52
N GLU A 22 -9.64 7.82 2.56
CA GLU A 22 -11.07 7.59 2.79
C GLU A 22 -11.79 6.98 1.57
N LYS A 23 -11.17 7.04 0.38
CA LYS A 23 -11.73 6.54 -0.87
C LYS A 23 -11.13 5.21 -1.31
N VAL A 24 -10.20 4.64 -0.55
CA VAL A 24 -9.51 3.39 -0.87
C VAL A 24 -9.53 2.43 0.32
N SER A 25 -9.51 1.13 0.05
CA SER A 25 -9.28 0.11 1.08
C SER A 25 -7.80 -0.26 1.12
N LEU A 26 -7.27 -0.43 2.33
CA LEU A 26 -5.87 -0.78 2.57
C LEU A 26 -5.76 -2.18 3.19
N GLU A 27 -4.89 -3.02 2.64
CA GLU A 27 -4.64 -4.39 3.10
C GLU A 27 -3.14 -4.61 3.32
N LEU A 28 -2.74 -5.14 4.48
CA LEU A 28 -1.36 -5.54 4.73
C LEU A 28 -1.11 -6.91 4.10
N LEU A 29 -0.21 -7.00 3.12
CA LEU A 29 0.09 -8.28 2.47
C LEU A 29 1.26 -9.02 3.16
N ASN A 30 2.36 -8.32 3.40
CA ASN A 30 3.51 -8.84 4.11
C ASN A 30 4.27 -7.71 4.81
N ARG A 31 5.38 -8.03 5.48
CA ARG A 31 6.17 -7.08 6.28
C ARG A 31 6.69 -5.84 5.52
N TYR A 32 6.64 -5.84 4.19
CA TYR A 32 7.17 -4.76 3.34
C TYR A 32 6.10 -4.09 2.47
N SER A 33 4.87 -4.61 2.40
CA SER A 33 3.89 -4.16 1.41
C SER A 33 2.47 -3.94 1.92
N ILE A 34 1.80 -3.01 1.27
CA ILE A 34 0.38 -2.66 1.48
C ILE A 34 -0.29 -2.63 0.11
N LYS A 35 -1.41 -3.34 -0.02
CA LYS A 35 -2.30 -3.25 -1.17
C LYS A 35 -3.32 -2.13 -0.96
N VAL A 36 -3.51 -1.33 -2.00
CA VAL A 36 -4.52 -0.28 -2.08
C VAL A 36 -5.51 -0.68 -3.16
N THR A 37 -6.79 -0.75 -2.82
CA THR A 37 -7.87 -1.03 -3.79
C THR A 37 -8.84 0.13 -3.80
N ASP A 38 -9.21 0.62 -4.97
CA ASP A 38 -10.18 1.69 -5.13
C ASP A 38 -11.64 1.18 -5.18
N LYS A 39 -12.59 2.10 -5.31
CA LYS A 39 -14.03 1.78 -5.38
C LYS A 39 -14.44 1.00 -6.63
N THR A 40 -13.61 0.99 -7.67
CA THR A 40 -13.84 0.23 -8.90
C THR A 40 -13.29 -1.19 -8.81
N GLY A 41 -12.58 -1.52 -7.72
CA GLY A 41 -11.93 -2.81 -7.52
C GLY A 41 -10.54 -2.91 -8.14
N GLN A 42 -10.05 -1.83 -8.78
CA GLN A 42 -8.68 -1.78 -9.26
C GLN A 42 -7.72 -1.64 -8.06
N SER A 43 -6.55 -2.28 -8.16
CA SER A 43 -5.62 -2.30 -7.06
C SER A 43 -4.17 -2.11 -7.46
N LEU A 44 -3.40 -1.53 -6.54
CA LEU A 44 -1.95 -1.38 -6.57
C LEU A 44 -1.35 -2.02 -5.32
N VAL A 45 -0.21 -2.67 -5.46
CA VAL A 45 0.60 -3.13 -4.33
C VAL A 45 1.80 -2.21 -4.20
N PHE A 46 1.89 -1.52 -3.07
CA PHE A 46 3.05 -0.70 -2.74
C PHE A 46 3.99 -1.51 -1.86
N LYS A 47 5.29 -1.46 -2.16
CA LYS A 47 6.34 -2.17 -1.43
C LYS A 47 7.50 -1.22 -1.12
N TYR A 48 8.03 -1.32 0.09
CA TYR A 48 9.29 -0.68 0.44
C TYR A 48 10.48 -1.61 0.17
N SER A 49 11.44 -1.13 -0.62
CA SER A 49 12.67 -1.85 -0.96
C SER A 49 13.81 -0.87 -1.17
N GLU A 50 15.01 -1.17 -0.67
CA GLU A 50 16.22 -0.35 -0.89
C GLU A 50 16.01 1.15 -0.69
N ASN A 51 15.39 1.49 0.44
CA ASN A 51 15.09 2.87 0.81
C ASN A 51 14.11 3.63 -0.12
N THR A 52 13.41 2.90 -0.99
CA THR A 52 12.50 3.43 -2.02
C THR A 52 11.13 2.75 -1.95
N ILE A 53 10.09 3.43 -2.45
CA ILE A 53 8.74 2.86 -2.64
C ILE A 53 8.59 2.44 -4.10
N LEU A 54 8.29 1.16 -4.31
CA LEU A 54 7.95 0.59 -5.61
C LEU A 54 6.45 0.25 -5.61
N TRP A 55 5.85 0.20 -6.81
CA TRP A 55 4.46 -0.24 -6.96
C TRP A 55 4.26 -1.08 -8.21
N GLU A 56 3.29 -1.98 -8.13
CA GLU A 56 2.85 -2.82 -9.25
C GLU A 56 1.32 -2.97 -9.22
N GLN A 57 0.74 -3.31 -10.38
CA GLN A 57 -0.69 -3.57 -10.46
C GLN A 57 -1.03 -4.85 -9.68
N GLY A 58 -1.97 -4.76 -8.74
CA GLY A 58 -2.45 -5.90 -7.99
C GLY A 58 -3.36 -6.76 -8.88
N GLY A 59 -2.78 -7.75 -9.55
CA GLY A 59 -3.53 -8.79 -10.24
C GLY A 59 -4.02 -9.86 -9.27
N SER A 60 -5.18 -10.44 -9.56
CA SER A 60 -5.52 -11.77 -9.01
C SER A 60 -4.53 -12.77 -9.61
N LEU A 61 -3.76 -13.46 -8.75
CA LEU A 61 -3.08 -14.70 -9.13
C LEU A 61 -4.12 -15.78 -9.45
#